data_AF-A0A2K9N7M4-F1
#
_entry.id   AF-A0A2K9N7M4-F1
#
_cell.length_a   1.000
_cell.length_b   1.000
_cell.length_c   1.000
_cell.angle_alpha   90.00
_cell.angle_beta   90.00
_cell.angle_gamma   90.00
#
_symmetry.space_group_name_H-M   'P 1'
#
loop_
_entity.id
_entity.type
_entity.pdbx_description
1 polymer ?
#
loop_
_entity_poly.entity_id
_entity_poly.type
_entity_poly.pdbx_seq_one_letter_code
_entity_poly.pdbx_strand_id
1 'polypeptide(L)'
;MQNLLRILGQTSYEQRRREITVDGRRISVCVSEECWNALEDISLQEGVSLETLIANVARRCGRRSLSLELDLFAVSYYQTASLPSGGLRDVEPANLLPC
;
A
#
# COMPACT_ATOMS: atom_id res chain seq x y z
N MET A 1 -2.35 -14.04 -31.04
CA MET A 1 -2.67 -14.30 -29.62
C MET A 1 -1.52 -14.00 -28.62
N GLN A 2 -0.34 -13.54 -29.04
CA GLN A 2 0.75 -13.20 -28.09
C GLN A 2 0.66 -11.78 -27.49
N ASN A 3 0.01 -10.83 -28.18
CA ASN A 3 -0.11 -9.44 -27.70
C ASN A 3 -1.06 -9.28 -26.51
N LEU A 4 -2.11 -10.10 -26.40
CA LEU A 4 -3.08 -10.00 -25.31
C LEU A 4 -2.48 -10.40 -23.97
N LEU A 5 -1.67 -11.47 -23.93
CA LEU A 5 -0.97 -11.89 -22.71
C LEU A 5 0.12 -10.89 -22.28
N ARG A 6 0.75 -10.19 -23.22
CA ARG A 6 1.69 -9.10 -22.91
C ARG A 6 0.98 -7.89 -22.30
N ILE A 7 -0.17 -7.50 -22.87
CA ILE A 7 -1.01 -6.40 -22.34
C ILE A 7 -1.63 -6.76 -20.98
N LEU A 8 -2.01 -8.04 -20.80
CA LEU A 8 -2.48 -8.56 -19.52
C LEU A 8 -1.34 -8.69 -18.48
N GLY A 9 -0.11 -8.96 -18.92
CA GLY A 9 1.09 -8.88 -18.07
C GLY A 9 1.41 -7.44 -17.66
N GLN A 10 1.22 -6.47 -18.55
CA GLN A 10 1.34 -5.04 -18.24
C GLN A 10 0.20 -4.49 -17.37
N THR A 11 -0.89 -5.25 -17.19
CA THR A 11 -1.98 -4.95 -16.23
C THR A 11 -1.96 -5.90 -15.03
N SER A 12 -1.04 -6.87 -15.00
CA SER A 12 -0.83 -7.79 -13.90
C SER A 12 0.14 -7.15 -12.92
N TYR A 13 -0.38 -6.71 -11.79
CA TYR A 13 0.36 -6.31 -10.60
C TYR A 13 1.48 -7.34 -10.31
N GLU A 14 2.73 -7.06 -10.68
CA GLU A 14 3.82 -8.04 -10.53
C GLU A 14 4.13 -8.23 -9.05
N GLN A 15 3.64 -9.32 -8.49
CA GLN A 15 3.86 -9.70 -7.10
C GLN A 15 5.33 -10.07 -6.89
N ARG A 16 6.01 -9.29 -6.06
CA ARG A 16 7.41 -9.48 -5.71
C ARG A 16 7.53 -9.84 -4.24
N ARG A 17 8.18 -10.98 -3.98
CA ARG A 17 8.49 -11.43 -2.63
C ARG A 17 9.82 -10.85 -2.17
N ARG A 18 9.85 -10.29 -0.96
CA ARG A 18 11.09 -9.86 -0.27
C ARG A 18 11.14 -10.50 1.13
N GLU A 19 12.34 -10.85 1.57
CA GLU A 19 12.59 -11.23 2.97
C GLU A 19 13.07 -10.01 3.74
N ILE A 20 12.49 -9.79 4.91
CA ILE A 20 12.73 -8.60 5.73
C ILE A 20 12.88 -9.03 7.18
N THR A 21 13.74 -8.36 7.93
CA THR A 21 13.90 -8.64 9.35
C THR A 21 13.10 -7.62 10.16
N VAL A 22 12.10 -8.10 10.92
CA VAL A 22 11.27 -7.29 11.81
C VAL A 22 11.41 -7.83 13.22
N ASP A 23 11.84 -6.98 14.16
CA ASP A 23 12.07 -7.34 15.56
C ASP A 23 12.92 -8.64 15.72
N GLY A 24 13.95 -8.79 14.88
CA GLY A 24 14.85 -9.94 14.86
C GLY A 24 14.26 -11.21 14.21
N ARG A 25 13.03 -11.17 13.69
CA ARG A 25 12.38 -12.27 12.98
C ARG A 25 12.37 -12.01 11.47
N ARG A 26 12.82 -12.98 10.69
CA ARG A 26 12.69 -12.95 9.24
C ARG A 26 11.24 -13.22 8.84
N ILE A 27 10.68 -12.30 8.09
CA ILE A 27 9.34 -12.40 7.50
C ILE A 27 9.46 -12.33 5.98
N SER A 28 8.68 -13.18 5.31
CA SER A 28 8.56 -13.16 3.85
C SER A 28 7.28 -12.45 3.47
N VAL A 29 7.41 -11.33 2.77
CA VAL A 29 6.29 -10.49 2.35
C VAL A 29 6.19 -10.52 0.83
N CYS A 30 4.98 -10.72 0.32
CA CYS A 30 4.68 -10.70 -1.10
C CYS A 30 3.61 -9.64 -1.38
N VAL A 31 4.02 -8.53 -1.99
CA VAL A 31 3.18 -7.41 -2.48
C VAL A 31 3.67 -7.06 -3.88
N SER A 32 3.05 -6.15 -4.63
CA SER A 32 3.66 -5.80 -5.92
C SER A 32 4.94 -5.01 -5.83
N GLU A 33 5.62 -4.93 -6.96
CA GLU A 33 6.64 -3.95 -7.22
C GLU A 33 6.20 -2.49 -6.97
N GLU A 34 5.03 -2.07 -7.43
CA GLU A 34 4.53 -0.70 -7.17
C GLU A 34 4.31 -0.43 -5.68
N CYS A 35 3.80 -1.42 -4.92
CA CYS A 35 3.72 -1.30 -3.46
C CYS A 35 5.10 -1.19 -2.83
N TRP A 36 6.08 -1.99 -3.29
CA TRP A 36 7.45 -1.86 -2.78
C TRP A 36 8.03 -0.47 -3.02
N ASN A 37 7.87 0.07 -4.23
CA ASN A 37 8.36 1.39 -4.57
C ASN A 37 7.67 2.47 -3.71
N ALA A 38 6.35 2.36 -3.55
CA ALA A 38 5.58 3.24 -2.65
C ALA A 38 6.08 3.19 -1.21
N LEU A 39 6.35 2.00 -0.67
CA LEU A 39 6.87 1.86 0.70
C LEU A 39 8.28 2.45 0.85
N GLU A 40 9.12 2.32 -0.19
CA GLU A 40 10.45 2.96 -0.24
C GLU A 40 10.32 4.49 -0.23
N ASP A 41 9.46 5.05 -1.07
CA ASP A 41 9.20 6.49 -1.14
C ASP A 41 8.67 7.03 0.20
N ILE A 42 7.70 6.34 0.81
CA ILE A 42 7.16 6.69 2.13
C ILE A 42 8.26 6.65 3.19
N SER A 43 9.11 5.63 3.16
CA SER A 43 10.21 5.50 4.14
C SER A 43 11.18 6.68 4.05
N LEU A 44 11.51 7.11 2.83
CA LEU A 44 12.36 8.28 2.59
C LEU A 44 11.69 9.57 3.06
N GLN A 45 10.40 9.74 2.78
CA GLN A 45 9.65 10.93 3.15
C GLN A 45 9.45 11.06 4.68
N GLU A 46 9.22 9.94 5.36
CA GLU A 46 9.07 9.91 6.83
C GLU A 46 10.42 9.89 7.57
N GLY A 47 11.55 9.75 6.85
CA GLY A 47 12.88 9.70 7.45
C GLY A 47 13.12 8.45 8.30
N VAL A 48 12.47 7.33 7.99
CA VAL A 48 12.60 6.05 8.70
C VAL A 48 13.08 4.95 7.75
N SER A 49 13.71 3.89 8.26
CA SER A 49 14.07 2.76 7.40
C SER A 49 12.83 1.99 6.95
N LEU A 50 12.89 1.37 5.76
CA LEU A 50 11.84 0.49 5.24
C LEU A 50 11.48 -0.63 6.24
N GLU A 51 12.47 -1.22 6.90
CA GLU A 51 12.25 -2.23 7.95
C GLU A 51 11.45 -1.68 9.13
N THR A 52 11.74 -0.45 9.56
CA THR A 52 11.01 0.22 10.65
C THR A 52 9.57 0.54 10.25
N LEU A 53 9.36 1.01 9.02
CA LEU A 53 8.04 1.27 8.45
C LEU A 53 7.19 -0.01 8.44
N ILE A 54 7.75 -1.10 7.93
CA ILE A 54 7.07 -2.40 7.84
C ILE A 54 6.83 -2.99 9.23
N ALA A 55 7.77 -2.85 10.17
CA ALA A 55 7.57 -3.26 11.55
C ALA A 55 6.42 -2.49 12.21
N ASN A 56 6.29 -1.18 11.95
CA ASN A 56 5.18 -0.36 12.43
C ASN A 56 3.83 -0.85 11.89
N VAL A 57 3.76 -1.15 10.58
CA VAL A 57 2.54 -1.72 9.97
C VAL A 57 2.25 -3.11 10.54
N ALA A 58 3.26 -3.97 10.66
CA ALA A 58 3.13 -5.31 11.21
C ALA A 58 2.64 -5.33 12.66
N ARG A 59 3.07 -4.37 13.50
CA ARG A 59 2.55 -4.23 14.88
C ARG A 59 1.08 -3.84 14.95
N ARG A 60 0.58 -3.12 13.94
CA ARG A 60 -0.84 -2.74 13.81
C ARG A 60 -1.66 -3.81 13.08
N CYS A 61 -0.98 -4.75 12.41
CA CYS A 61 -1.59 -5.84 11.66
C CYS A 61 -2.36 -6.74 12.64
N GLY A 62 -3.69 -6.69 12.53
CA GLY A 62 -4.59 -7.54 13.31
C GLY A 62 -4.74 -8.92 12.66
N ARG A 63 -5.97 -9.23 12.22
CA ARG A 63 -6.31 -10.53 11.60
C ARG A 63 -5.93 -10.66 10.11
N ARG A 64 -5.56 -9.55 9.45
CA ARG A 64 -5.23 -9.55 8.02
C ARG A 64 -3.80 -10.04 7.80
N SER A 65 -3.48 -10.43 6.57
CA SER A 65 -2.09 -10.72 6.20
C SER A 65 -1.29 -9.42 6.13
N LEU A 66 -0.01 -9.50 6.49
CA LEU A 66 0.88 -8.33 6.43
C LEU A 66 0.97 -7.75 5.01
N SER A 67 0.98 -8.59 3.97
CA SER A 67 0.94 -8.15 2.58
C SER A 67 -0.25 -7.21 2.31
N LEU A 68 -1.45 -7.61 2.72
CA LEU A 68 -2.66 -6.81 2.51
C LEU A 68 -2.63 -5.51 3.33
N GLU A 69 -2.15 -5.57 4.58
CA GLU A 69 -2.01 -4.36 5.40
C GLU A 69 -0.99 -3.38 4.80
N LEU A 70 0.07 -3.85 4.15
CA LEU A 70 1.04 -3.00 3.46
C LEU A 70 0.44 -2.33 2.22
N ASP A 71 -0.32 -3.06 1.41
CA ASP A 71 -1.03 -2.49 0.26
C ASP A 71 -2.00 -1.38 0.72
N LEU A 72 -2.81 -1.66 1.76
CA LEU A 72 -3.75 -0.69 2.32
C LEU A 72 -3.05 0.51 2.95
N PHE A 73 -1.92 0.28 3.63
CA PHE A 73 -1.12 1.33 4.22
C PHE A 73 -0.60 2.32 3.17
N ALA A 74 0.00 1.82 2.07
CA ALA A 74 0.51 2.66 1.00
C ALA A 74 -0.60 3.51 0.35
N VAL A 75 -1.75 2.89 0.05
CA VAL A 75 -2.91 3.60 -0.51
C VAL A 75 -3.43 4.66 0.46
N SER A 76 -3.57 4.33 1.75
CA SER A 76 -4.05 5.27 2.76
C SER A 76 -3.10 6.45 2.96
N TYR A 77 -1.78 6.22 2.89
CA TYR A 77 -0.77 7.26 3.02
C TYR A 77 -0.94 8.32 1.92
N TYR A 78 -0.92 7.90 0.65
CA TYR A 78 -1.06 8.83 -0.46
C TYR A 78 -2.44 9.47 -0.54
N GLN A 79 -3.52 8.75 -0.21
CA GLN A 79 -4.86 9.36 -0.12
C GLN A 79 -4.88 10.49 0.90
N THR A 80 -4.26 10.28 2.07
CA THR A 80 -4.20 11.30 3.12
C THR A 80 -3.33 12.49 2.71
N ALA A 81 -2.20 12.23 2.05
CA ALA A 81 -1.32 13.29 1.53
C ALA A 81 -1.92 14.08 0.36
N SER A 82 -2.81 13.46 -0.43
CA SER A 82 -3.45 14.06 -1.61
C SER A 82 -4.74 14.82 -1.30
N LEU A 83 -5.31 14.66 -0.09
CA LEU A 83 -6.51 15.38 0.32
C LEU A 83 -6.12 16.83 0.65
N PRO A 84 -6.63 17.85 -0.08
CA PRO A 84 -6.57 19.21 0.42
C PRO A 84 -7.37 19.29 1.73
N SER A 85 -7.01 20.20 2.64
CA SER A 85 -7.82 20.49 3.82
C SER A 85 -9.26 20.82 3.39
N GLY A 86 -10.22 19.93 3.65
CA GLY A 86 -11.61 20.04 3.15
C GLY A 86 -11.95 19.12 1.95
N GLY A 87 -11.42 17.90 1.91
CA GLY A 87 -11.61 16.97 0.80
C GLY A 87 -12.95 16.22 0.80
N LEU A 88 -13.19 15.35 -0.19
CA LEU A 88 -14.47 14.65 -0.44
C LEU A 88 -15.01 13.78 0.73
N ARG A 89 -14.25 13.61 1.80
CA ARG A 89 -14.67 12.93 3.05
C ARG A 89 -15.31 13.90 4.07
N ASP A 90 -15.12 15.20 3.90
CA ASP A 90 -15.67 16.27 4.74
C ASP A 90 -17.01 16.82 4.20
N VAL A 91 -17.42 16.41 2.99
CA VAL A 91 -18.74 16.75 2.46
C VAL A 91 -19.78 15.80 3.03
N GLU A 92 -20.75 16.35 3.78
CA GLU A 92 -21.98 15.62 4.12
C GLU A 92 -22.62 15.17 2.79
N PRO A 93 -23.03 13.90 2.64
CA PRO A 93 -23.60 13.42 1.39
C PRO A 93 -24.95 14.09 1.16
N ALA A 94 -24.93 15.27 0.54
CA ALA A 94 -26.13 15.99 0.15
C ALA A 94 -26.84 15.20 -0.95
N ASN A 95 -27.79 14.36 -0.55
CA ASN A 95 -28.93 13.90 -1.35
C ASN A 95 -28.62 13.52 -2.81
N LEU A 96 -27.72 12.57 -3.05
CA LEU A 96 -27.35 12.16 -4.42
C LEU A 96 -28.33 11.18 -5.11
N LEU A 97 -29.57 11.06 -4.63
CA LEU A 97 -30.61 10.35 -5.36
C LEU A 97 -31.92 11.17 -5.31
N PRO A 98 -32.31 11.89 -6.37
CA PRO A 98 -33.72 12.21 -6.56
C PRO A 98 -34.49 10.89 -6.74
N CYS A 99 -35.58 10.77 -5.99
CA CYS A 99 -36.54 9.66 -6.05
C CYS A 99 -37.14 9.49 -7.44
#